data_AF-A0A2B7YX37-F1
#
_entry.id   AF-A0A2B7YX37-F1
#
_cell.length_a   1.000
_cell.length_b   1.000
_cell.length_c   1.000
_cell.angle_alpha   90.00
_cell.angle_beta   90.00
_cell.angle_gamma   90.00
#
_symmetry.space_group_name_H-M   'P 1'
#
loop_
_entity.id
_entity.type
_entity.pdbx_description
1 polymer ?
#
loop_
_entity_poly.entity_id
_entity_poly.type
_entity_poly.pdbx_seq_one_letter_code
_entity_poly.pdbx_strand_id
1 'polypeptide(L)'
;MKKEWAFLKLLTTKGYRKVVLIPLAFCLGFFLYYLYTDFMGGKVEKTVYDDGTIRIYAQSDLGSCKLPKILDALNIPIHDKLKIRNYDVYLDKDENINSVEIYCLTDKDGDEIIEWYKEKLNSSSEAKGMWNGFEMDVSYNKFSNLVSIVLKKQ
;
A
#
# COMPACT_ATOMS: atom_id res chain seq x y z
N MET A 1 5.39 40.19 -2.51
CA MET A 1 4.08 40.83 -2.22
C MET A 1 3.27 41.28 -3.45
N LYS A 2 3.83 41.46 -4.67
CA LYS A 2 3.02 41.87 -5.85
C LYS A 2 2.20 40.74 -6.54
N LYS A 3 2.60 39.47 -6.37
CA LYS A 3 1.96 38.33 -7.07
C LYS A 3 0.60 37.91 -6.48
N GLU A 4 0.43 37.99 -5.17
CA GLU A 4 -0.83 37.65 -4.48
C GLU A 4 -1.99 38.56 -4.89
N TRP A 5 -1.69 39.83 -5.12
CA TRP A 5 -2.67 40.82 -5.59
C TRP A 5 -3.14 40.56 -7.02
N ALA A 6 -2.29 40.00 -7.88
CA ALA A 6 -2.66 39.69 -9.26
C ALA A 6 -3.68 38.55 -9.35
N PHE A 7 -3.51 37.51 -8.52
CA PHE A 7 -4.42 36.36 -8.45
C PHE A 7 -5.81 36.77 -7.94
N LEU A 8 -5.87 37.62 -6.89
CA LEU A 8 -7.11 38.19 -6.37
C LEU A 8 -7.81 39.12 -7.40
N LYS A 9 -7.04 39.86 -8.20
CA LYS A 9 -7.58 40.72 -9.29
C LYS A 9 -8.18 39.90 -10.44
N LEU A 10 -7.56 38.76 -10.76
CA LEU A 10 -8.06 37.80 -11.76
C LEU A 10 -9.39 37.14 -11.33
N LEU A 11 -9.56 36.88 -10.03
CA LEU A 11 -10.79 36.31 -9.46
C LEU A 11 -11.97 37.32 -9.40
N THR A 12 -11.68 38.62 -9.41
CA THR A 12 -12.69 39.69 -9.27
C THR A 12 -13.18 40.26 -10.60
N THR A 13 -12.48 39.98 -11.72
CA THR A 13 -12.84 40.49 -13.05
C THR A 13 -13.74 39.48 -13.79
N LYS A 14 -14.98 39.87 -14.16
CA LYS A 14 -16.04 38.96 -14.67
C LYS A 14 -15.63 38.00 -15.79
N GLY A 15 -14.78 38.42 -16.74
CA GLY A 15 -14.31 37.56 -17.84
C GLY A 15 -13.22 36.56 -17.42
N TYR A 16 -12.26 37.00 -16.61
CA TYR A 16 -11.13 36.19 -16.17
C TYR A 16 -11.48 35.22 -15.04
N ARG A 17 -12.52 35.53 -14.24
CA ARG A 17 -12.99 34.67 -13.16
C ARG A 17 -13.36 33.25 -13.63
N LYS A 18 -14.00 33.10 -14.79
CA LYS A 18 -14.32 31.78 -15.36
C LYS A 18 -13.08 31.02 -15.80
N VAL A 19 -12.11 31.72 -16.39
CA VAL A 19 -10.83 31.15 -16.87
C VAL A 19 -9.97 30.64 -15.72
N VAL A 20 -10.08 31.23 -14.52
CA VAL A 20 -9.37 30.75 -13.33
C VAL A 20 -10.16 29.69 -12.55
N LEU A 21 -11.47 29.89 -12.36
CA LEU A 21 -12.27 28.99 -11.54
C LEU A 21 -12.49 27.61 -12.18
N ILE A 22 -12.63 27.53 -13.51
CA ILE A 22 -12.87 26.25 -14.18
C ILE A 22 -11.67 25.31 -14.02
N PRO A 23 -10.41 25.68 -14.38
CA PRO A 23 -9.25 24.84 -14.12
C PRO A 23 -9.06 24.52 -12.63
N LEU A 24 -9.30 25.49 -11.74
CA LEU A 24 -9.18 25.28 -10.30
C LEU A 24 -10.18 24.22 -9.79
N ALA A 25 -11.42 24.25 -10.26
CA ALA A 25 -12.43 23.25 -9.92
C ALA A 25 -12.05 21.86 -10.44
N PHE A 26 -11.48 21.77 -11.66
CA PHE A 26 -10.93 20.51 -12.17
C PHE A 26 -9.77 20.00 -11.30
N CYS A 27 -8.79 20.86 -10.97
CA CYS A 27 -7.68 20.50 -10.09
C CYS A 27 -8.17 19.98 -8.74
N LEU A 28 -9.17 20.65 -8.14
CA LEU A 28 -9.76 20.22 -6.88
C LEU A 28 -10.49 18.88 -7.03
N GLY A 29 -11.23 18.68 -8.11
CA GLY A 29 -11.92 17.42 -8.40
C GLY A 29 -10.96 16.24 -8.53
N PHE A 30 -9.88 16.41 -9.30
CA PHE A 30 -8.83 15.39 -9.41
C PHE A 30 -8.14 15.14 -8.07
N PHE A 31 -7.80 16.19 -7.33
CA PHE A 31 -7.18 16.06 -6.01
C PHE A 31 -8.06 15.28 -5.04
N LEU A 32 -9.34 15.63 -4.93
CA LEU A 32 -10.30 14.92 -4.08
C LEU A 32 -10.52 13.47 -4.53
N TYR A 33 -10.52 13.21 -5.84
CA TYR A 33 -10.59 11.86 -6.38
C TYR A 33 -9.38 11.02 -5.95
N TYR A 34 -8.16 11.53 -6.14
CA TYR A 34 -6.94 10.85 -5.71
C TYR A 34 -6.93 10.59 -4.20
N LEU A 35 -7.30 11.61 -3.41
CA LEU A 35 -7.38 11.49 -1.95
C LEU A 35 -8.42 10.45 -1.53
N TYR A 36 -9.56 10.38 -2.21
CA TYR A 36 -10.58 9.35 -1.97
C TYR A 36 -10.06 7.95 -2.31
N THR A 37 -9.44 7.77 -3.48
CA THR A 37 -8.90 6.45 -3.87
C THR A 37 -7.83 5.96 -2.92
N ASP A 38 -6.96 6.86 -2.47
CA ASP A 38 -5.90 6.56 -1.52
C ASP A 38 -6.48 6.24 -0.13
N PHE A 39 -7.50 6.99 0.32
CA PHE A 39 -8.21 6.67 1.56
C PHE A 39 -8.91 5.31 1.54
N MET A 40 -9.39 4.89 0.37
CA MET A 40 -10.07 3.60 0.17
C MET A 40 -9.11 2.40 0.04
N GLY A 41 -7.80 2.61 0.22
CA GLY A 41 -6.79 1.55 0.20
C GLY A 41 -6.03 1.43 -1.11
N GLY A 42 -5.97 2.51 -1.90
CA GLY A 42 -5.19 2.55 -3.12
C GLY A 42 -5.89 1.94 -4.32
N LYS A 43 -5.32 2.20 -5.50
CA LYS A 43 -5.75 1.54 -6.73
C LYS A 43 -4.93 0.26 -6.90
N VAL A 44 -5.63 -0.84 -7.16
CA VAL A 44 -4.97 -2.10 -7.53
C VAL A 44 -4.54 -2.04 -9.00
N GLU A 45 -3.26 -2.31 -9.24
CA GLU A 45 -2.65 -2.37 -10.55
C GLU A 45 -2.20 -3.80 -10.84
N LYS A 46 -2.53 -4.31 -12.04
CA LYS A 46 -2.05 -5.60 -12.57
C LYS A 46 -1.14 -5.30 -13.75
N THR A 47 0.12 -5.69 -13.64
CA THR A 47 1.14 -5.55 -14.68
C THR A 47 1.52 -6.94 -15.17
N VAL A 48 1.51 -7.14 -16.49
CA VAL A 48 2.00 -8.36 -17.13
C VAL A 48 3.32 -8.01 -17.79
N TYR A 49 4.39 -8.73 -17.45
CA TYR A 49 5.72 -8.53 -18.00
C TYR A 49 5.90 -9.29 -19.33
N ASP A 50 6.92 -8.92 -20.10
CA ASP A 50 7.23 -9.52 -21.40
C ASP A 50 7.51 -11.03 -21.32
N ASP A 51 7.99 -11.52 -20.17
CA ASP A 51 8.24 -12.94 -19.92
C ASP A 51 6.98 -13.74 -19.55
N GLY A 52 5.83 -13.06 -19.42
CA GLY A 52 4.53 -13.62 -19.05
C GLY A 52 4.25 -13.64 -17.55
N THR A 53 5.19 -13.21 -16.69
CA THR A 53 4.94 -13.10 -15.25
C THR A 53 4.03 -11.91 -14.94
N ILE A 54 3.39 -11.94 -13.77
CA ILE A 54 2.39 -10.94 -13.40
C ILE A 54 2.73 -10.36 -12.03
N ARG A 55 2.61 -9.04 -11.89
CA ARG A 55 2.64 -8.34 -10.61
C ARG A 55 1.29 -7.70 -10.33
N ILE A 56 0.72 -8.00 -9.17
CA ILE A 56 -0.45 -7.29 -8.62
C ILE A 56 0.05 -6.43 -7.47
N TYR A 57 -0.19 -5.13 -7.57
CA TYR A 57 0.30 -4.13 -6.62
C TYR A 57 -0.82 -3.20 -6.20
N ALA A 58 -0.79 -2.75 -4.95
CA ALA A 58 -1.53 -1.58 -4.53
C ALA A 58 -0.73 -0.83 -3.47
N GLN A 59 -0.88 0.49 -3.43
CA GLN A 59 -0.34 1.34 -2.38
C GLN A 59 -1.35 2.37 -1.93
N SER A 60 -1.29 2.67 -0.63
CA SER A 60 -2.16 3.60 0.07
C SER A 60 -1.37 4.39 1.12
N ASP A 61 -1.27 5.69 0.92
CA ASP A 61 -0.56 6.61 1.81
C ASP A 61 -1.46 7.18 2.92
N LEU A 62 -2.77 7.14 2.77
CA LEU A 62 -3.75 7.61 3.75
C LEU A 62 -4.59 6.46 4.31
N GLY A 63 -5.11 5.58 3.46
CA GLY A 63 -5.91 4.43 3.85
C GLY A 63 -5.10 3.18 4.22
N SER A 64 -5.80 2.07 4.41
CA SER A 64 -5.19 0.73 4.48
C SER A 64 -5.52 -0.03 3.20
N CYS A 65 -4.51 -0.59 2.54
CA CYS A 65 -4.72 -1.51 1.43
C CYS A 65 -5.52 -2.73 1.88
N LYS A 66 -6.37 -3.24 0.99
CA LYS A 66 -7.02 -4.55 1.15
C LYS A 66 -6.24 -5.58 0.32
N LEU A 67 -5.90 -6.70 0.95
CA LEU A 67 -5.25 -7.80 0.23
C LEU A 67 -6.18 -8.34 -0.87
N PRO A 68 -5.64 -8.72 -2.04
CA PRO A 68 -6.44 -9.25 -3.12
C PRO A 68 -6.88 -10.67 -2.81
N LYS A 69 -8.08 -11.06 -3.28
CA LYS A 69 -8.71 -12.36 -3.00
C LYS A 69 -7.86 -13.58 -3.36
N ILE A 70 -6.91 -13.44 -4.29
CA ILE A 70 -5.98 -14.52 -4.65
C ILE A 70 -5.14 -14.97 -3.44
N LEU A 71 -4.93 -14.10 -2.45
CA LEU A 71 -4.21 -14.41 -1.22
C LEU A 71 -5.09 -15.08 -0.15
N ASP A 72 -6.41 -15.18 -0.32
CA ASP A 72 -7.32 -15.77 0.67
C ASP A 72 -6.91 -17.23 1.00
N ALA A 73 -6.42 -17.96 -0.01
CA ALA A 73 -5.94 -19.34 0.15
C ALA A 73 -4.68 -19.45 1.02
N LEU A 74 -3.86 -18.38 1.09
CA LEU A 74 -2.65 -18.36 1.92
C LEU A 74 -2.96 -18.04 3.38
N ASN A 75 -4.17 -17.53 3.70
CA ASN A 75 -4.59 -17.17 5.05
C ASN A 75 -3.48 -16.46 5.84
N ILE A 76 -2.88 -15.43 5.23
CA ILE A 76 -1.71 -14.76 5.78
C ILE A 76 -2.10 -14.10 7.10
N PRO A 77 -1.45 -14.42 8.23
CA PRO A 77 -1.77 -13.84 9.52
C PRO A 77 -1.35 -12.37 9.48
N ILE A 78 -2.31 -11.44 9.56
CA ILE A 78 -2.04 -10.01 9.71
C ILE A 78 -2.48 -9.60 11.11
N HIS A 79 -1.54 -9.12 11.92
CA HIS A 79 -1.84 -8.60 13.25
C HIS A 79 -2.82 -7.41 13.15
N ASP A 80 -3.85 -7.37 14.00
CA ASP A 80 -4.91 -6.35 14.02
C ASP A 80 -4.42 -4.89 14.17
N LYS A 81 -3.26 -4.71 14.81
CA LYS A 81 -2.56 -3.43 14.99
C LYS A 81 -1.77 -2.98 13.75
N LEU A 82 -1.74 -3.77 12.67
CA LEU A 82 -1.06 -3.43 11.43
C LEU A 82 -1.99 -2.76 10.44
N LYS A 83 -1.49 -1.68 9.84
CA LYS A 83 -2.14 -1.00 8.72
C LYS A 83 -1.36 -1.28 7.44
N ILE A 84 -1.95 -2.03 6.52
CA ILE A 84 -1.30 -2.39 5.25
C ILE A 84 -1.16 -1.14 4.39
N ARG A 85 0.07 -0.79 4.03
CA ARG A 85 0.39 0.38 3.20
C ARG A 85 0.48 0.03 1.75
N ASN A 86 1.18 -1.05 1.45
CA ASN A 86 1.27 -1.56 0.11
C ASN A 86 1.53 -3.06 0.15
N TYR A 87 1.33 -3.69 -0.98
CA TYR A 87 1.69 -5.07 -1.19
C TYR A 87 2.09 -5.31 -2.63
N ASP A 88 2.86 -6.36 -2.84
CA ASP A 88 3.23 -6.91 -4.13
C ASP A 88 2.94 -8.41 -4.15
N VAL A 89 2.18 -8.85 -5.14
CA VAL A 89 1.94 -10.26 -5.40
C VAL A 89 2.55 -10.59 -6.75
N TYR A 90 3.56 -11.44 -6.75
CA TYR A 90 4.23 -11.93 -7.94
C TYR A 90 3.66 -13.28 -8.31
N LEU A 91 3.13 -13.40 -9.52
CA LEU A 91 2.61 -14.64 -10.08
C LEU A 91 3.52 -15.11 -11.22
N ASP A 92 3.62 -16.43 -11.34
CA ASP A 92 4.23 -17.06 -12.50
C ASP A 92 3.31 -16.96 -13.74
N LYS A 93 3.76 -17.56 -14.85
CA LYS A 93 3.07 -17.52 -16.15
C LYS A 93 1.72 -18.26 -16.13
N ASP A 94 1.53 -19.15 -15.16
CA ASP A 94 0.32 -19.94 -14.96
C ASP A 94 -0.59 -19.30 -13.88
N GLU A 95 -0.32 -18.05 -13.51
CA GLU A 95 -0.98 -17.27 -12.46
C GLU A 95 -0.88 -17.87 -11.05
N ASN A 96 0.08 -18.77 -10.79
CA ASN A 96 0.33 -19.24 -9.43
C ASN A 96 1.18 -18.24 -8.65
N ILE A 97 0.91 -18.12 -7.35
CA ILE A 97 1.69 -17.25 -6.46
C ILE A 97 3.12 -17.77 -6.34
N ASN A 98 4.08 -16.93 -6.71
CA ASN A 98 5.51 -17.16 -6.56
C ASN A 98 6.04 -16.49 -5.29
N SER A 99 5.69 -15.22 -5.07
CA SER A 99 6.02 -14.49 -3.85
C SER A 99 5.01 -13.41 -3.53
N VAL A 100 4.97 -13.04 -2.25
CA VAL A 100 4.12 -11.98 -1.71
C VAL A 100 4.96 -11.11 -0.79
N GLU A 101 4.87 -9.80 -0.96
CA GLU A 101 5.49 -8.81 -0.08
C GLU A 101 4.38 -7.89 0.44
N ILE A 102 4.26 -7.75 1.75
CA ILE A 102 3.24 -6.91 2.39
C ILE A 102 3.95 -5.99 3.35
N TYR A 103 3.73 -4.69 3.19
CA TYR A 103 4.34 -3.67 4.03
C TYR A 103 3.27 -2.97 4.84
N CYS A 104 3.47 -2.97 6.15
CA CYS A 104 2.52 -2.47 7.12
C CYS A 104 3.14 -1.38 7.98
N LEU A 105 2.37 -0.35 8.32
CA LEU A 105 2.73 0.56 9.41
C LEU A 105 2.13 0.05 10.72
N THR A 106 2.84 0.37 11.80
CA THR A 106 2.33 0.23 13.16
C THR A 106 2.54 1.52 13.96
N ASP A 107 1.61 1.81 14.86
CA ASP A 107 1.71 2.87 15.88
C ASP A 107 2.11 2.30 17.25
N LYS A 108 2.43 1.00 17.32
CA LYS A 108 2.72 0.25 18.54
C LYS A 108 4.18 -0.18 18.60
N ASP A 109 4.52 -0.85 19.70
CA ASP A 109 5.84 -1.45 19.84
C ASP A 109 5.98 -2.60 18.82
N GLY A 110 6.80 -2.37 17.80
CA GLY A 110 7.04 -3.38 16.77
C GLY A 110 7.71 -4.64 17.31
N ASP A 111 8.37 -4.57 18.47
CA ASP A 111 8.96 -5.74 19.11
C ASP A 111 7.85 -6.72 19.59
N GLU A 112 6.71 -6.22 20.10
CA GLU A 112 5.53 -7.03 20.46
C GLU A 112 4.96 -7.74 19.23
N ILE A 113 4.91 -7.03 18.09
CA ILE A 113 4.39 -7.58 16.83
C ILE A 113 5.31 -8.70 16.33
N ILE A 114 6.62 -8.52 16.41
CA ILE A 114 7.59 -9.54 15.99
C ILE A 114 7.49 -10.80 16.86
N GLU A 115 7.36 -10.66 18.18
CA GLU A 115 7.16 -11.81 19.06
C GLU A 115 5.86 -12.57 18.75
N TRP A 116 4.77 -11.86 18.42
CA TRP A 116 3.53 -12.50 17.96
C TRP A 116 3.74 -13.34 16.68
N TYR A 117 4.52 -12.84 15.72
CA TYR A 117 4.83 -13.62 14.50
C TYR A 117 5.76 -14.80 14.79
N LYS A 118 6.74 -14.66 15.70
CA LYS A 118 7.58 -15.78 16.14
C LYS A 118 6.75 -16.92 16.72
N GLU A 119 5.78 -16.61 17.59
CA GLU A 119 4.85 -17.60 18.14
C GLU A 119 4.03 -18.29 17.05
N LYS A 120 3.48 -17.53 16.09
CA LYS A 120 2.71 -18.08 14.96
C LYS A 120 3.53 -18.99 14.05
N LEU A 121 4.81 -18.67 13.87
CA LEU A 121 5.73 -19.40 13.01
C LEU A 121 6.50 -20.50 13.75
N ASN A 122 6.26 -20.68 15.05
CA ASN A 122 6.99 -21.61 15.92
C ASN A 122 8.52 -21.41 15.86
N SER A 123 8.97 -20.15 15.82
CA SER A 123 10.38 -19.77 15.76
C SER A 123 10.81 -19.02 17.01
N SER A 124 12.05 -19.23 17.45
CA SER A 124 12.58 -18.66 18.70
C SER A 124 13.53 -17.48 18.50
N SER A 125 14.19 -17.38 17.34
CA SER A 125 15.21 -16.35 17.07
C SER A 125 14.67 -15.22 16.21
N GLU A 126 14.13 -15.56 15.04
CA GLU A 126 13.64 -14.65 14.01
C GLU A 126 12.18 -14.96 13.71
N ALA A 127 11.38 -13.96 13.32
CA ALA A 127 10.00 -14.19 12.90
C ALA A 127 9.96 -14.79 11.48
N LYS A 128 10.51 -16.00 11.34
CA LYS A 128 10.73 -16.70 10.10
C LYS A 128 10.30 -18.17 10.23
N GLY A 129 9.63 -18.71 9.23
CA GLY A 129 9.16 -20.10 9.24
C GLY A 129 8.31 -20.46 8.04
N MET A 130 7.83 -21.70 7.97
CA MET A 130 6.95 -22.15 6.88
C MET A 130 5.50 -21.77 7.16
N TRP A 131 4.84 -21.18 6.17
CA TRP A 131 3.41 -20.85 6.19
C TRP A 131 2.74 -21.28 4.89
N ASN A 132 1.81 -22.24 4.96
CA ASN A 132 1.03 -22.72 3.81
C ASN A 132 1.86 -23.03 2.54
N GLY A 133 3.05 -23.63 2.72
CA GLY A 133 3.95 -24.00 1.62
C GLY A 133 4.90 -22.90 1.15
N PHE A 134 4.91 -21.75 1.81
CA PHE A 134 5.82 -20.63 1.55
C PHE A 134 6.77 -20.44 2.74
N GLU A 135 8.00 -20.04 2.46
CA GLU A 135 8.91 -19.51 3.48
C GLU A 135 8.46 -18.07 3.79
N MET A 136 7.96 -17.86 5.01
CA MET A 136 7.56 -16.56 5.52
C MET A 136 8.71 -15.96 6.35
N ASP A 137 9.00 -14.68 6.12
CA ASP A 137 9.94 -13.86 6.87
C ASP A 137 9.26 -12.53 7.24
N VAL A 138 9.26 -12.21 8.53
CA VAL A 138 8.69 -10.98 9.07
C VAL A 138 9.78 -10.18 9.79
N SER A 139 9.91 -8.92 9.41
CA SER A 139 10.89 -8.01 10.00
C SER A 139 10.28 -6.66 10.34
N TYR A 140 10.84 -6.01 11.35
CA TYR A 140 10.41 -4.70 11.83
C TYR A 140 11.56 -3.70 11.72
N ASN A 141 11.29 -2.58 11.06
CA ASN A 141 12.19 -1.44 11.02
C ASN A 141 11.71 -0.36 12.01
N LYS A 142 12.45 -0.23 13.12
CA LYS A 142 12.17 0.71 14.21
C LYS A 142 12.29 2.19 13.81
N PHE A 143 13.06 2.53 12.78
CA PHE A 143 13.19 3.92 12.35
C PHE A 143 11.99 4.41 11.54
N SER A 144 11.36 3.51 10.78
CA SER A 144 10.22 3.81 9.92
C SER A 144 8.88 3.27 10.43
N ASN A 145 8.87 2.61 11.59
CA ASN A 145 7.75 1.85 12.13
C ASN A 145 7.10 0.91 11.10
N LEU A 146 7.94 0.31 10.25
CA LEU A 146 7.50 -0.50 9.12
C LEU A 146 7.69 -1.97 9.46
N VAL A 147 6.62 -2.75 9.34
CA VAL A 147 6.66 -4.21 9.39
C VAL A 147 6.58 -4.73 7.96
N SER A 148 7.55 -5.55 7.58
CA SER A 148 7.62 -6.22 6.28
C SER A 148 7.29 -7.69 6.49
N ILE A 149 6.33 -8.20 5.72
CA ILE A 149 5.92 -9.60 5.71
C ILE A 149 6.17 -10.14 4.30
N VAL A 150 7.10 -11.07 4.17
CA VAL A 150 7.53 -11.62 2.88
C VAL A 150 7.24 -13.11 2.87
N LEU A 151 6.55 -13.59 1.84
CA LEU A 151 6.33 -15.02 1.59
C LEU A 151 6.97 -15.37 0.25
N LYS A 152 7.83 -16.39 0.22
CA LYS A 152 8.47 -16.88 -1.01
C LYS A 152 8.27 -18.38 -1.15
N LYS A 153 7.93 -18.80 -2.36
CA LYS A 153 7.91 -20.22 -2.70
C LYS A 153 9.35 -20.72 -2.73
N GLN A 154 9.58 -21.89 -2.14
CA GLN A 154 10.89 -22.57 -2.17
C GLN A 154 11.23 -23.06 -3.57
#